data_AF-A0AAX6NE02-F1
#
_entry.id   AF-A0AAX6NE02-F1
#
_cell.length_a   1.000
_cell.length_b   1.000
_cell.length_c   1.000
_cell.angle_alpha   90.00
_cell.angle_beta   90.00
_cell.angle_gamma   90.00
#
_symmetry.space_group_name_H-M   'P 1'
#
loop_
_entity.id
_entity.type
_entity.pdbx_description
1 polymer ?
#
loop_
_entity_poly.entity_id
_entity_poly.type
_entity_poly.pdbx_seq_one_letter_code
_entity_poly.pdbx_strand_id
1 'polypeptide(L)'
;MSAHDFYTVVQQNNQGGLGFFEAVDFGEFEDYMRDTIRIYEKNTDISHQQFAKVPNNVEGLWFVATLTKKEQLAGYEFRTAGELRTQMPILLDEALKCDDCHIEHSVVIYPPTAKLVNESMWRHMKENCL
;
A
#
# COMPACT_ATOMS: atom_id res chain seq x y z
N MET A 1 -16.42 -0.85 2.59
CA MET A 1 -15.52 -1.85 3.18
C MET A 1 -14.21 -1.65 2.45
N SER A 2 -13.07 -1.43 3.13
CA SER A 2 -11.80 -1.47 2.39
C SER A 2 -11.60 -2.91 1.91
N ALA A 3 -11.16 -3.03 0.67
CA ALA A 3 -10.85 -4.31 0.04
C ALA A 3 -9.50 -4.78 0.62
N HIS A 4 -9.12 -6.03 0.39
CA HIS A 4 -7.81 -6.62 0.72
C HIS A 4 -7.70 -7.24 2.13
N ASP A 5 -8.03 -8.53 2.20
CA ASP A 5 -7.72 -9.44 3.31
C ASP A 5 -6.27 -9.97 3.21
N PHE A 6 -5.38 -9.09 2.75
CA PHE A 6 -3.99 -9.37 2.42
C PHE A 6 -3.07 -8.52 3.29
N TYR A 7 -1.93 -9.09 3.63
CA TYR A 7 -0.79 -8.30 4.06
C TYR A 7 -0.24 -7.55 2.86
N THR A 8 0.35 -6.37 3.10
CA THR A 8 0.93 -5.60 2.01
C THR A 8 2.35 -5.17 2.32
N VAL A 9 3.27 -5.60 1.48
CA VAL A 9 4.69 -5.26 1.58
C VAL A 9 4.99 -4.12 0.62
N VAL A 10 5.55 -3.04 1.16
CA VAL A 10 6.08 -1.93 0.38
C VAL A 10 7.57 -2.13 0.19
N GLN A 11 8.03 -2.06 -1.05
CA GLN A 11 9.43 -2.31 -1.42
C GLN A 11 9.97 -1.19 -2.28
N GLN A 12 11.28 -0.99 -2.23
CA GLN A 12 11.97 -0.16 -3.19
C GLN A 12 12.58 -1.03 -4.28
N ASN A 13 12.32 -0.71 -5.54
CA ASN A 13 12.98 -1.39 -6.65
C ASN A 13 14.40 -0.83 -6.87
N ASN A 14 15.19 -1.52 -7.70
CA ASN A 14 16.57 -1.15 -8.04
C ASN A 14 16.71 0.23 -8.73
N GLN A 15 15.61 0.83 -9.18
CA GLN A 15 15.56 2.16 -9.80
C GLN A 15 15.07 3.24 -8.82
N GLY A 16 14.88 2.89 -7.55
CA GLY A 16 14.42 3.79 -6.49
C GLY A 16 12.90 3.99 -6.42
N GLY A 17 12.13 3.35 -7.30
CA GLY A 17 10.67 3.41 -7.30
C GLY A 17 10.04 2.47 -6.27
N LEU A 18 8.80 2.75 -5.87
CA LEU A 18 8.08 1.93 -4.91
C LEU A 18 7.25 0.85 -5.61
N GLY A 19 7.28 -0.37 -5.07
CA GLY A 19 6.43 -1.48 -5.46
C GLY A 19 5.62 -1.98 -4.26
N PHE A 20 4.47 -2.57 -4.54
CA PHE A 20 3.62 -3.19 -3.51
C PHE A 20 3.35 -4.64 -3.89
N PHE A 21 3.32 -5.51 -2.88
CA PHE A 21 3.00 -6.92 -3.04
C PHE A 21 1.98 -7.31 -1.98
N GLU A 22 0.94 -8.01 -2.41
CA GLU A 22 -0.12 -8.53 -1.55
C GLU A 22 0.08 -10.03 -1.33
N ALA A 23 -0.16 -10.51 -0.10
CA ALA A 23 -0.20 -11.95 0.16
C ALA A 23 -1.21 -12.32 1.24
N VAL A 24 -1.72 -13.55 1.12
CA VAL A 24 -2.72 -14.10 2.04
C VAL A 24 -2.05 -14.56 3.32
N ASP A 25 -0.91 -15.24 3.19
CA ASP A 25 -0.05 -15.66 4.29
C ASP A 25 1.22 -14.82 4.34
N PHE A 26 1.68 -14.54 5.55
CA PHE A 26 2.93 -13.83 5.80
C PHE A 26 4.15 -14.62 5.32
N GLY A 27 4.07 -15.96 5.24
CA GLY A 27 5.14 -16.83 4.71
C GLY A 27 5.47 -16.63 3.23
N GLU A 28 4.56 -16.02 2.45
CA GLU A 28 4.74 -15.81 1.00
C GLU A 28 5.75 -14.70 0.67
N PHE A 29 6.16 -13.89 1.64
CA PHE A 29 7.06 -12.75 1.42
C PHE A 29 8.55 -13.05 1.63
N GLU A 30 8.92 -14.28 2.03
CA GLU A 30 10.28 -14.62 2.47
C GLU A 30 11.37 -14.22 1.46
N ASP A 31 11.11 -14.45 0.17
CA ASP A 31 12.05 -14.15 -0.93
C ASP A 31 12.11 -12.66 -1.30
N TYR A 32 11.13 -11.87 -0.89
CA TYR A 32 11.01 -10.45 -1.27
C TYR A 32 11.65 -9.51 -0.24
N MET A 33 12.21 -10.04 0.86
CA MET A 33 12.53 -9.23 2.04
C MET A 33 13.70 -8.24 1.91
N ARG A 34 14.59 -8.40 0.92
CA ARG A 34 15.84 -7.63 0.87
C ARG A 34 15.63 -6.12 0.75
N ASP A 35 14.60 -5.71 0.01
CA ASP A 35 14.34 -4.30 -0.33
C ASP A 35 13.02 -3.80 0.29
N THR A 36 12.59 -4.43 1.38
CA THR A 36 11.35 -4.09 2.08
C THR A 36 11.52 -2.83 2.91
N ILE A 37 10.63 -1.86 2.68
CA ILE A 37 10.53 -0.61 3.45
C ILE A 37 9.65 -0.84 4.68
N ARG A 38 8.48 -1.46 4.48
CA ARG A 38 7.53 -1.75 5.56
C ARG A 38 6.50 -2.80 5.14
N ILE A 39 5.87 -3.40 6.13
CA ILE A 39 4.77 -4.36 5.94
C ILE A 39 3.54 -3.88 6.72
N TYR A 40 2.41 -3.80 6.04
CA TYR A 40 1.12 -3.46 6.61
C TYR A 40 0.35 -4.71 7.00
N GLU A 41 -0.34 -4.62 8.14
CA GLU A 41 -1.32 -5.62 8.56
C GLU A 41 -2.53 -5.63 7.62
N LYS A 42 -3.27 -6.75 7.60
CA LYS A 42 -4.51 -6.87 6.82
C LYS A 42 -5.54 -5.81 7.19
N ASN A 43 -6.37 -5.40 6.23
CA ASN A 43 -7.51 -4.52 6.44
C ASN A 43 -7.15 -3.18 7.13
N THR A 44 -5.95 -2.66 6.87
CA THR A 44 -5.48 -1.39 7.44
C THR A 44 -5.45 -0.22 6.45
N ASP A 45 -5.69 -0.52 5.18
CA ASP A 45 -5.85 0.46 4.12
C ASP A 45 -7.18 1.23 4.30
N ILE A 46 -7.33 2.32 3.55
CA ILE A 46 -8.57 3.09 3.50
C ILE A 46 -8.99 3.32 2.05
N SER A 47 -10.30 3.34 1.82
CA SER A 47 -10.86 3.67 0.51
C SER A 47 -10.76 5.17 0.20
N HIS A 48 -10.99 5.53 -1.06
CA HIS A 48 -11.06 6.94 -1.49
C HIS A 48 -12.11 7.72 -0.74
N GLN A 49 -13.28 7.12 -0.49
CA GLN A 49 -14.35 7.76 0.28
C GLN A 49 -13.95 8.02 1.74
N GLN A 50 -13.15 7.16 2.33
CA GLN A 50 -12.60 7.36 3.67
C GLN A 50 -11.54 8.47 3.65
N PHE A 51 -10.63 8.44 2.67
CA PHE A 51 -9.61 9.47 2.48
C PHE A 51 -10.18 10.86 2.19
N ALA A 52 -11.28 10.97 1.44
CA ALA A 52 -11.94 12.23 1.12
C ALA A 52 -12.38 13.03 2.36
N LYS A 53 -12.58 12.34 3.49
CA LYS A 53 -12.97 12.93 4.78
C LYS A 53 -11.78 13.41 5.61
N VAL A 54 -10.55 13.07 5.21
CA VAL A 54 -9.33 13.43 5.93
C VAL A 54 -9.01 14.92 5.71
N PRO A 55 -8.71 15.72 6.76
CA PRO A 55 -8.27 17.10 6.59
C PRO A 55 -6.92 17.20 5.86
N ASN A 56 -6.75 18.20 4.99
CA ASN A 56 -5.52 18.37 4.19
C ASN A 56 -4.24 18.53 5.03
N ASN A 57 -4.37 19.07 6.25
CA ASN A 57 -3.27 19.32 7.17
C ASN A 57 -2.85 18.10 8.00
N VAL A 58 -3.45 16.92 7.78
CA VAL A 58 -2.98 15.70 8.43
C VAL A 58 -1.63 15.32 7.83
N GLU A 59 -0.61 15.38 8.67
CA GLU A 59 0.77 15.03 8.35
C GLU A 59 1.05 13.55 8.63
N GLY A 60 2.05 13.02 7.95
CA GLY A 60 2.56 11.67 8.13
C GLY A 60 2.85 11.00 6.79
N LEU A 61 3.48 9.83 6.83
CA LEU A 61 3.86 9.12 5.62
C LEU A 61 2.66 8.34 5.05
N TRP A 62 2.15 8.82 3.92
CA TRP A 62 1.09 8.19 3.14
C TRP A 62 1.69 7.36 2.03
N PHE A 63 1.31 6.09 1.96
CA PHE A 63 1.72 5.19 0.90
C PHE A 63 0.52 4.85 0.03
N VAL A 64 0.70 4.92 -1.28
CA VAL A 64 -0.39 4.72 -2.24
C VAL A 64 0.04 3.78 -3.33
N ALA A 65 -0.77 2.75 -3.57
CA ALA A 65 -0.54 1.80 -4.64
C ALA A 65 -1.58 2.00 -5.75
N THR A 66 -1.18 1.99 -7.01
CA THR A 66 -2.09 2.03 -8.16
C THR A 66 -2.16 0.65 -8.82
N LEU A 67 -3.36 0.13 -9.04
CA LEU A 67 -3.59 -1.11 -9.80
C LEU A 67 -3.57 -0.76 -11.30
N THR A 68 -2.58 -1.26 -12.03
CA THR A 68 -2.45 -1.02 -13.49
C THR A 68 -2.88 -2.25 -14.32
N LYS A 69 -3.12 -2.08 -15.63
CA LYS A 69 -3.46 -3.18 -16.59
C LYS A 69 -2.49 -4.37 -16.56
N LYS A 70 -1.29 -4.20 -16.03
CA LYS A 70 -0.23 -5.23 -16.00
C LYS A 70 -0.14 -5.95 -14.66
N GLU A 71 -1.12 -5.77 -13.77
CA GLU A 71 -1.10 -6.31 -12.40
C GLU A 71 0.11 -5.83 -11.58
N GLN A 72 0.77 -4.77 -12.03
CA GLN A 72 1.88 -4.15 -11.32
C GLN A 72 1.33 -3.05 -10.43
N LEU A 73 1.55 -3.20 -9.12
CA LEU A 73 1.26 -2.16 -8.14
C LEU A 73 2.42 -1.16 -8.12
N ALA A 74 2.21 0.00 -8.75
CA ALA A 74 3.15 1.11 -8.65
C ALA A 74 2.87 1.91 -7.39
N GLY A 75 3.93 2.24 -6.66
CA GLY A 75 3.87 2.88 -5.37
C GLY A 75 4.24 4.36 -5.37
N TYR A 76 3.61 5.13 -4.49
CA TYR A 76 3.88 6.55 -4.29
C TYR A 76 3.88 6.88 -2.80
N GLU A 77 4.66 7.88 -2.41
CA GLU A 77 4.70 8.39 -1.04
C GLU A 77 4.37 9.90 -0.99
N PHE A 78 3.65 10.31 0.06
CA PHE A 78 3.30 11.70 0.33
C PHE A 78 3.43 12.03 1.81
N ARG A 79 3.76 13.28 2.15
CA ARG A 79 3.98 13.72 3.54
C ARG A 79 2.74 14.29 4.21
N THR A 80 1.74 14.67 3.41
CA THR A 80 0.47 15.20 3.91
C THR A 80 -0.71 14.68 3.11
N ALA A 81 -1.88 14.66 3.73
CA ALA A 81 -3.12 14.35 3.03
C ALA A 81 -3.42 15.36 1.91
N GLY A 82 -3.00 16.63 2.06
CA GLY A 82 -3.15 17.67 1.03
C GLY A 82 -2.30 17.41 -0.22
N GLU A 83 -1.06 16.96 -0.05
CA GLU A 83 -0.20 16.54 -1.16
C GLU A 83 -0.83 15.39 -1.94
N LEU A 84 -1.22 14.32 -1.22
CA LEU A 84 -1.88 13.16 -1.84
C LEU A 84 -3.16 13.59 -2.56
N ARG A 85 -3.99 14.44 -1.95
CA ARG A 85 -5.24 14.92 -2.57
C ARG A 85 -4.98 15.66 -3.88
N THR A 86 -3.89 16.42 -3.96
CA THR A 86 -3.51 17.15 -5.17
C THR A 86 -3.09 16.20 -6.29
N GLN A 87 -2.46 15.08 -5.95
CA GLN A 87 -1.96 14.08 -6.89
C GLN A 87 -2.99 13.00 -7.25
N MET A 88 -4.01 12.80 -6.41
CA MET A 88 -5.03 11.75 -6.58
C MET A 88 -5.67 11.72 -7.98
N PRO A 89 -6.04 12.86 -8.62
CA PRO A 89 -6.61 12.82 -9.97
C PRO A 89 -5.66 12.23 -11.02
N ILE A 90 -4.34 12.45 -10.86
CA ILE A 90 -3.32 11.93 -11.77
C ILE A 90 -3.16 10.43 -11.56
N LEU A 91 -3.04 10.00 -10.31
CA LEU A 91 -2.94 8.58 -9.95
C LEU A 91 -4.16 7.78 -10.44
N LEU A 92 -5.35 8.38 -10.34
CA LEU A 92 -6.59 7.81 -10.84
C LEU A 92 -6.61 7.72 -12.37
N ASP A 93 -6.19 8.75 -13.10
CA ASP A 93 -6.10 8.70 -14.58
C ASP A 93 -5.12 7.61 -15.05
N GLU A 94 -4.01 7.43 -14.32
CA GLU A 94 -3.03 6.38 -14.60
C GLU A 94 -3.59 4.98 -14.33
N ALA A 95 -4.33 4.79 -13.23
CA ALA A 95 -4.89 3.51 -12.82
C ALA A 95 -6.13 3.10 -13.64
N LEU A 96 -7.05 4.04 -13.89
CA LEU A 96 -8.30 3.85 -14.63
C LEU A 96 -8.12 3.54 -16.11
N LYS A 97 -6.89 3.58 -16.61
CA LYS A 97 -6.60 3.01 -17.92
C LYS A 97 -6.95 1.53 -17.98
N CYS A 98 -7.13 0.81 -16.86
CA CYS A 98 -7.66 -0.56 -16.82
C CYS A 98 -9.17 -0.61 -17.11
N ASP A 99 -9.56 -1.30 -18.20
CA ASP A 99 -10.91 -1.20 -18.83
C ASP A 99 -12.07 -1.71 -17.95
N ASP A 100 -11.79 -2.34 -16.81
CA ASP A 100 -12.79 -3.01 -15.94
C ASP A 100 -12.65 -2.73 -14.44
N CYS A 101 -11.77 -1.80 -14.02
CA CYS A 101 -11.56 -1.54 -12.60
C CYS A 101 -12.57 -0.51 -12.05
N HIS A 102 -13.23 -0.85 -10.93
CA HIS A 102 -13.95 0.15 -10.14
C HIS A 102 -12.95 1.16 -9.57
N ILE A 103 -13.26 2.46 -9.71
CA ILE A 103 -12.38 3.55 -9.27
C ILE A 103 -11.94 3.46 -7.80
N GLU A 104 -12.78 2.88 -6.92
CA GLU A 104 -12.47 2.68 -5.51
C GLU A 104 -11.43 1.58 -5.27
N HIS A 105 -11.25 0.66 -6.22
CA HIS A 105 -10.25 -0.39 -6.15
C HIS A 105 -9.01 -0.05 -6.98
N SER A 106 -9.08 0.91 -7.90
CA SER A 106 -7.96 1.30 -8.76
C SER A 106 -6.75 1.82 -7.99
N VAL A 107 -6.94 2.32 -6.77
CA VAL A 107 -5.88 2.84 -5.92
C VAL A 107 -6.13 2.44 -4.46
N VAL A 108 -5.08 2.00 -3.78
CA VAL A 108 -5.11 1.57 -2.37
C VAL A 108 -4.30 2.58 -1.54
N ILE A 109 -4.87 3.06 -0.45
CA ILE A 109 -4.26 4.11 0.38
C ILE A 109 -3.93 3.57 1.77
N TYR A 110 -2.65 3.63 2.15
CA TYR A 110 -2.16 3.31 3.48
C TYR A 110 -1.90 4.60 4.26
N PRO A 111 -2.76 4.95 5.24
CA PRO A 111 -2.59 6.15 6.03
C PRO A 111 -1.42 6.02 7.03
N PRO A 112 -0.93 7.14 7.60
CA PRO A 112 0.10 7.12 8.63
C PRO A 112 -0.28 6.32 9.89
N THR A 113 -1.58 6.16 10.14
CA THR A 113 -2.13 5.39 11.26
C THR A 113 -2.33 3.91 10.94
N ALA A 114 -1.97 3.46 9.73
CA ALA A 114 -2.06 2.06 9.35
C ALA A 114 -1.20 1.20 10.27
N LYS A 115 -1.74 0.06 10.69
CA LYS A 115 -1.03 -0.90 11.53
C LYS A 115 0.07 -1.57 10.71
N LEU A 116 1.25 -1.65 11.31
CA LEU A 116 2.41 -2.32 10.74
C LEU A 116 2.60 -3.67 11.41
N VAL A 117 3.13 -4.63 10.65
CA VAL A 117 3.64 -5.86 11.22
C VAL A 117 4.87 -5.51 12.06
N ASN A 118 4.87 -5.97 13.32
CA ASN A 118 5.96 -5.68 14.25
C ASN A 118 7.22 -6.52 13.88
N GLU A 119 8.39 -5.89 13.81
CA GLU A 119 9.67 -6.56 13.54
C GLU A 119 9.95 -7.72 14.50
N SER A 120 9.55 -7.62 15.77
CA SER A 120 9.69 -8.72 16.74
C SER A 120 8.73 -9.88 16.47
N MET A 121 7.51 -9.59 15.99
CA MET A 121 6.58 -10.63 15.50
C MET A 121 7.15 -11.31 14.26
N TRP A 122 7.75 -10.55 13.35
CA TRP A 122 8.48 -11.06 12.19
C TRP A 122 9.62 -12.02 12.57
N ARG A 123 10.50 -11.63 13.51
CA ARG A 123 11.63 -12.49 13.95
C ARG A 123 11.16 -13.74 14.70
N HIS A 124 10.19 -13.62 15.59
CA HIS A 124 9.72 -14.74 16.41
C HIS A 124 8.98 -15.79 15.57
N MET A 125 8.31 -15.38 14.49
CA MET A 125 7.65 -16.32 13.58
C MET A 125 8.63 -17.05 12.66
N LYS A 126 9.76 -16.40 12.27
CA LYS A 126 10.89 -17.04 11.57
C LYS A 126 11.47 -18.22 12.35
N GLU A 127 11.53 -18.12 13.67
CA GLU A 127 12.13 -19.14 14.54
C GLU A 127 11.18 -20.32 14.83
N ASN A 128 9.87 -20.17 14.60
CA ASN A 128 8.84 -21.17 14.96
C ASN A 128 8.22 -21.90 13.74
N CYS A 129 8.65 -21.60 12.51
CA CYS A 129 8.25 -22.31 11.28
C CYS A 129 9.33 -23.29 10.76
N LEU A 130 10.26 -23.74 11.63
CA LEU A 130 11.21 -24.83 11.39
C LEU A 130 10.84 -26.09 12.19
#